data_AF-A0AA41UAM7-F1
#
_entry.id   AF-A0AA41UAM7-F1
#
_cell.length_a   1.000
_cell.length_b   1.000
_cell.length_c   1.000
_cell.angle_alpha   90.00
_cell.angle_beta   90.00
_cell.angle_gamma   90.00
#
_symmetry.space_group_name_H-M   'P 1'
#
loop_
_entity.id
_entity.type
_entity.pdbx_description
1 polymer ?
#
loop_
_entity_poly.entity_id
_entity_poly.type
_entity_poly.pdbx_seq_one_letter_code
_entity_poly.pdbx_strand_id
1 'polypeptide(L)'
;MIDLYRYRIGDTLVCAASREAVVAAFGNEAEFERYFGGSMSFGLPSRPDYLGVWGARNASRFRRILRQAGFDFEVCANPPPAPHTLSGVSGERLTASQRLDLEVTFTRSRAVISPASG
;
A
#
# COMPACT_ATOMS: atom_id res chain seq x y z
N MET A 1 5.79 -14.52 3.10
CA MET A 1 4.60 -14.12 3.89
C MET A 1 4.93 -12.85 4.62
N ILE A 2 4.06 -11.83 4.59
CA ILE A 2 4.28 -10.51 5.22
C ILE A 2 3.22 -10.24 6.30
N ASP A 3 3.51 -9.32 7.22
CA ASP A 3 2.50 -8.82 8.15
C ASP A 3 1.65 -7.74 7.49
N LEU A 4 0.33 -7.90 7.58
CA LEU A 4 -0.66 -6.91 7.19
C LEU A 4 -1.41 -6.41 8.43
N TYR A 5 -1.07 -5.21 8.87
CA TYR A 5 -1.71 -4.55 10.00
C TYR A 5 -3.07 -4.00 9.58
N ARG A 6 -4.15 -4.46 10.22
CA ARG A 6 -5.52 -4.04 9.94
C ARG A 6 -6.25 -3.77 11.26
N TYR A 7 -6.32 -2.50 11.63
CA TYR A 7 -6.83 -2.05 12.92
C TYR A 7 -7.69 -0.79 12.76
N ARG A 8 -8.35 -0.34 13.84
CA ARG A 8 -9.18 0.88 13.80
C ARG A 8 -8.54 2.00 14.62
N ILE A 9 -8.64 3.23 14.12
CA ILE A 9 -8.41 4.47 14.86
C ILE A 9 -9.76 5.18 14.91
N GLY A 10 -10.44 5.13 16.07
CA GLY A 10 -11.85 5.47 16.16
C GLY A 10 -12.70 4.63 15.19
N ASP A 11 -13.45 5.29 14.31
CA ASP A 11 -14.24 4.61 13.27
C ASP A 11 -13.50 4.34 11.96
N THR A 12 -12.27 4.82 11.86
CA THR A 12 -11.49 4.71 10.63
C THR A 12 -10.71 3.40 10.62
N LEU A 13 -11.00 2.53 9.64
CA LEU A 13 -10.19 1.33 9.40
C LEU A 13 -8.87 1.72 8.74
N VAL A 14 -7.76 1.30 9.32
CA VAL A 14 -6.41 1.43 8.78
C VAL A 14 -5.94 0.09 8.25
N CYS A 15 -5.18 0.10 7.16
CA CYS A 15 -4.51 -1.07 6.62
C CYS A 15 -3.08 -0.70 6.22
N ALA A 16 -2.07 -1.38 6.76
CA ALA A 16 -0.67 -1.08 6.48
C ALA A 16 0.15 -2.36 6.26
N ALA A 17 1.25 -2.25 5.53
CA ALA A 17 2.25 -3.30 5.32
C ALA A 17 3.64 -2.67 5.28
N SER A 18 4.69 -3.51 5.31
CA SER A 18 6.08 -3.03 5.18
C SER A 18 6.25 -2.16 3.93
N ARG A 19 7.03 -1.09 4.03
CA ARG A 19 7.36 -0.21 2.89
C ARG A 19 7.85 -0.99 1.68
N GLU A 20 8.69 -2.00 1.90
CA GLU A 20 9.23 -2.85 0.83
C GLU A 20 8.12 -3.56 0.03
N ALA A 21 7.20 -4.25 0.71
CA ALA A 21 6.06 -4.89 0.05
C ALA A 21 5.16 -3.89 -0.69
N VAL A 22 4.95 -2.70 -0.12
CA VAL A 22 4.17 -1.64 -0.79
C VAL A 22 4.88 -1.14 -2.04
N VAL A 23 6.17 -0.82 -1.98
CA VAL A 23 6.95 -0.40 -3.16
C VAL A 23 6.97 -1.50 -4.22
N ALA A 24 7.15 -2.77 -3.83
CA ALA A 24 7.11 -3.90 -4.75
C ALA A 24 5.73 -4.07 -5.43
N ALA A 25 4.64 -3.81 -4.70
CA ALA A 25 3.28 -3.96 -5.23
C ALA A 25 2.80 -2.78 -6.08
N PHE A 26 3.25 -1.56 -5.76
CA PHE A 26 2.76 -0.30 -6.32
C PHE A 26 3.81 0.50 -7.10
N GLY A 27 5.02 -0.02 -7.29
CA GLY A 27 6.11 0.61 -8.02
C GLY A 27 6.96 1.53 -7.15
N ASN A 28 6.37 2.59 -6.60
CA ASN A 28 7.03 3.50 -5.66
C ASN A 28 6.03 4.20 -4.71
N GLU A 29 6.55 4.92 -3.71
CA GLU A 29 5.72 5.59 -2.70
C GLU A 29 4.82 6.69 -3.29
N ALA A 30 5.32 7.45 -4.27
CA ALA A 30 4.55 8.53 -4.90
C ALA A 30 3.38 7.97 -5.73
N GLU A 31 3.58 6.86 -6.44
CA GLU A 31 2.53 6.16 -7.17
C GLU A 31 1.49 5.55 -6.23
N PHE A 32 1.94 4.95 -5.13
CA PHE A 32 1.06 4.46 -4.06
C PHE A 32 0.20 5.58 -3.48
N GLU A 33 0.82 6.70 -3.10
CA GLU A 33 0.14 7.85 -2.51
C GLU A 33 -0.86 8.46 -3.51
N ARG A 34 -0.46 8.63 -4.77
CA ARG A 34 -1.33 9.09 -5.86
C ARG A 34 -2.52 8.16 -6.10
N TYR A 35 -2.31 6.84 -6.05
CA TYR A 35 -3.37 5.85 -6.30
C TYR A 35 -4.50 5.95 -5.25
N PHE A 36 -4.13 6.13 -3.98
CA PHE A 36 -5.07 6.20 -2.86
C PHE A 36 -5.53 7.63 -2.52
N GLY A 37 -4.87 8.66 -3.05
CA GLY A 37 -5.12 10.06 -2.71
C GLY A 37 -4.59 10.42 -1.33
N GLY A 38 -3.42 9.89 -0.98
CA GLY A 38 -2.78 10.02 0.33
C GLY A 38 -2.39 8.67 0.96
N SER A 39 -1.51 8.73 1.94
CA SER A 39 -0.97 7.55 2.63
C SER A 39 -0.77 7.78 4.14
N MET A 40 -0.65 6.70 4.90
CA MET A 40 -0.16 6.72 6.28
C MET A 40 1.25 6.16 6.32
N SER A 41 2.13 6.78 7.11
CA SER A 41 3.52 6.36 7.27
C SER A 41 3.79 5.97 8.73
N PHE A 42 4.63 4.97 8.95
CA PHE A 42 4.97 4.52 10.30
C PHE A 42 6.48 4.36 10.40
N GLY A 43 7.07 4.89 11.48
CA GLY A 43 8.53 4.98 11.64
C GLY A 43 9.07 6.37 11.28
N LEU A 44 10.30 6.42 10.79
CA LEU A 44 10.98 7.68 10.49
C LEU A 44 10.33 8.41 9.30
N PRO A 45 10.00 9.72 9.41
CA PRO A 45 9.31 10.43 8.34
C PRO A 45 10.04 10.43 6.98
N SER A 46 11.38 10.49 6.99
CA SER A 46 12.18 10.48 5.76
C SER A 46 12.33 9.10 5.12
N ARG A 47 12.01 8.03 5.88
CA ARG A 47 12.14 6.65 5.44
C ARG A 47 11.23 5.77 6.31
N PRO A 48 9.93 5.72 6.01
CA PRO A 48 9.00 4.95 6.84
C PRO A 48 9.27 3.45 6.72
N ASP A 49 9.07 2.72 7.81
CA ASP A 49 9.18 1.26 7.83
C ASP A 49 7.92 0.61 7.26
N TYR A 50 6.76 1.27 7.42
CA TYR A 50 5.46 0.81 6.93
C TYR A 50 4.71 1.94 6.22
N LEU A 51 3.91 1.52 5.24
CA LEU A 51 3.01 2.37 4.49
C LEU A 51 1.60 1.80 4.58
N GLY A 52 0.61 2.69 4.68
CA GLY A 52 -0.77 2.29 4.86
C GLY A 52 -1.77 3.24 4.25
N VAL A 53 -3.03 2.82 4.34
CA VAL A 53 -4.20 3.54 3.84
C VAL A 53 -5.28 3.53 4.90
N TRP A 54 -6.23 4.45 4.78
CA TRP A 54 -7.40 4.53 5.67
C TRP A 54 -8.72 4.39 4.91
N GLY A 55 -9.75 3.96 5.63
CA GLY A 55 -11.09 3.73 5.13
C GLY A 55 -11.29 2.33 4.55
N ALA A 56 -12.50 1.78 4.73
CA ALA A 56 -12.81 0.39 4.36
C ALA A 56 -12.59 0.10 2.86
N ARG A 57 -12.89 1.08 1.98
CA ARG A 57 -12.72 0.94 0.53
C ARG A 57 -11.24 0.84 0.13
N ASN A 58 -10.40 1.71 0.70
CA ASN A 58 -8.97 1.70 0.41
C ASN A 58 -8.31 0.45 1.01
N ALA A 59 -8.66 0.07 2.24
CA ALA A 59 -8.16 -1.16 2.87
C ALA A 59 -8.48 -2.42 2.04
N SER A 60 -9.69 -2.51 1.48
CA SER A 60 -10.07 -3.62 0.59
C SER A 60 -9.23 -3.66 -0.69
N ARG A 61 -9.05 -2.49 -1.34
CA ARG A 61 -8.22 -2.37 -2.55
C ARG A 61 -6.75 -2.67 -2.31
N PHE A 62 -6.19 -2.13 -1.22
CA PHE A 62 -4.81 -2.36 -0.81
C PHE A 62 -4.51 -3.86 -0.68
N ARG A 63 -5.37 -4.58 0.04
CA ARG A 63 -5.28 -6.04 0.19
C ARG A 63 -5.39 -6.78 -1.15
N ARG A 64 -6.29 -6.36 -2.03
CA ARG A 64 -6.43 -6.98 -3.37
C ARG A 64 -5.14 -6.83 -4.17
N ILE A 65 -4.57 -5.62 -4.21
CA ILE A 65 -3.37 -5.35 -5.01
C ILE A 65 -2.16 -6.09 -4.45
N LEU A 66 -2.00 -6.16 -3.12
CA LEU A 66 -0.94 -6.98 -2.50
C LEU A 66 -1.06 -8.46 -2.89
N ARG A 67 -2.26 -9.04 -2.85
CA ARG A 67 -2.47 -10.42 -3.32
C ARG A 67 -2.17 -10.60 -4.80
N GLN A 68 -2.61 -9.65 -5.64
CA GLN A 68 -2.31 -9.66 -7.08
C GLN A 68 -0.82 -9.50 -7.38
N ALA A 69 -0.05 -8.90 -6.46
CA ALA A 69 1.40 -8.82 -6.53
C ALA A 69 2.10 -10.11 -6.09
N GLY A 70 1.36 -11.14 -5.65
CA GLY A 70 1.92 -12.41 -5.17
C GLY A 70 2.26 -12.43 -3.67
N PHE A 71 1.84 -11.43 -2.89
CA PHE A 71 2.06 -11.46 -1.44
C PHE A 71 0.98 -12.27 -0.72
N ASP A 72 1.42 -13.30 0.00
CA ASP A 72 0.68 -13.88 1.12
C ASP A 72 0.93 -13.07 2.39
N PHE A 73 -0.12 -12.89 3.19
CA PHE A 73 -0.02 -12.11 4.43
C PHE A 73 -0.84 -12.66 5.58
N GLU A 74 -0.29 -12.47 6.78
CA GLU A 74 -0.99 -12.63 8.06
C GLU A 74 -1.67 -11.30 8.43
N VAL A 75 -2.88 -11.35 8.99
CA VAL A 75 -3.62 -10.14 9.37
C VAL A 75 -3.43 -9.86 10.85
N CYS A 76 -2.67 -8.82 11.18
CA CYS A 76 -2.42 -8.37 12.54
C CYS A 76 -3.46 -7.32 12.96
N ALA A 77 -4.14 -7.50 14.09
CA ALA A 77 -5.16 -6.56 14.58
C ALA A 77 -4.58 -5.34 15.34
N ASN A 78 -3.27 -5.37 15.61
CA ASN A 78 -2.55 -4.29 16.28
C ASN A 78 -1.97 -3.29 15.26
N PRO A 79 -1.63 -2.06 15.68
CA PRO A 79 -0.82 -1.17 14.87
C PRO A 79 0.59 -1.75 14.57
N PRO A 80 1.28 -1.29 13.50
CA PRO A 80 2.68 -1.61 13.27
C PRO A 80 3.56 -1.25 14.47
N PRO A 81 4.68 -1.97 14.72
CA PRO A 81 5.60 -1.72 15.83
C PRO A 81 6.50 -0.49 15.56
N ALA A 82 5.91 0.66 15.22
CA ALA A 82 6.59 1.91 14.98
C ALA A 82 5.68 3.10 15.33
N PRO A 83 6.22 4.24 15.81
CA PRO A 83 5.40 5.42 16.09
C PRO A 83 4.69 5.91 14.83
N HIS A 84 3.44 6.35 15.02
CA HIS A 84 2.54 6.79 13.96
C HIS A 84 2.95 8.18 13.45
N THR A 85 3.32 8.29 12.17
CA THR A 85 3.43 9.59 11.48
C THR A 85 2.33 9.65 10.41
N LEU A 86 1.28 10.42 10.66
CA LEU A 86 0.26 10.61 9.63
C LEU A 86 0.83 11.52 8.52
N SER A 87 1.05 10.95 7.34
CA SER A 87 1.24 11.76 6.13
C SER A 87 -0.13 12.21 5.62
N GLY A 88 -0.19 13.41 5.06
CA GLY A 88 -1.44 14.04 4.65
C GLY A 88 -2.02 13.46 3.37
N VAL A 89 -3.19 14.00 2.99
CA VAL A 89 -3.74 13.85 1.64
C VAL A 89 -2.82 14.62 0.69
N SER A 90 -2.00 13.92 -0.08
CA SER A 90 -1.29 14.49 -1.22
C SER A 90 -1.90 13.90 -2.50
N GLY A 91 -2.23 14.77 -3.47
CA GLY A 91 -2.69 14.37 -4.79
C GLY A 91 -4.19 14.50 -5.08
N GLU A 92 -4.48 14.59 -6.38
CA GLU A 92 -5.84 14.67 -6.92
C GLU A 92 -6.56 13.31 -6.79
N ARG A 93 -7.87 13.33 -6.51
CA ARG A 93 -8.67 12.10 -6.56
C ARG A 93 -8.71 11.58 -7.99
N LEU A 94 -8.00 10.47 -8.22
CA LEU A 94 -8.04 9.82 -9.52
C LEU A 94 -9.46 9.41 -9.93
N THR A 95 -9.74 9.48 -11.23
CA THR A 95 -10.91 8.85 -11.84
C THR A 95 -10.77 7.31 -11.84
N ALA A 96 -11.82 6.58 -12.21
CA ALA A 96 -11.75 5.13 -12.32
C ALA A 96 -10.75 4.69 -13.41
N SER A 97 -10.73 5.37 -14.56
CA SER A 97 -9.82 5.07 -15.67
C SER A 97 -8.36 5.28 -15.28
N GLN A 98 -8.04 6.42 -14.68
CA GLN A 98 -6.67 6.72 -14.24
C GLN A 98 -6.13 5.70 -13.23
N ARG A 99 -7.00 5.16 -12.36
CA ARG A 99 -6.62 4.07 -11.44
C ARG A 99 -6.34 2.77 -12.18
N LEU A 100 -7.15 2.44 -13.18
CA LEU A 100 -6.97 1.21 -13.96
C LEU A 100 -5.63 1.24 -14.72
N ASP A 101 -5.31 2.37 -15.33
CA ASP A 101 -4.05 2.56 -16.06
C ASP A 101 -2.83 2.35 -15.13
N LEU A 102 -2.91 2.86 -13.89
CA LEU A 102 -1.88 2.61 -12.87
C LEU A 102 -1.81 1.13 -12.48
N GLU A 103 -2.94 0.44 -12.28
CA GLU A 103 -2.93 -1.00 -11.95
C GLU A 103 -2.31 -1.87 -13.05
N VAL A 104 -2.57 -1.52 -14.32
CA VAL A 104 -1.92 -2.15 -15.47
C VAL A 104 -0.41 -1.87 -15.46
N THR A 105 -0.03 -0.63 -15.14
CA THR A 105 1.38 -0.22 -15.05
C THR A 105 2.12 -0.99 -13.96
N PHE A 106 1.56 -1.06 -12.75
CA PHE A 106 2.13 -1.86 -11.64
C PHE A 106 2.30 -3.32 -12.04
N THR A 107 1.31 -3.90 -12.73
CA THR A 107 1.36 -5.29 -13.19
C THR A 107 2.46 -5.51 -14.22
N ARG A 108 2.60 -4.62 -15.20
CA ARG A 108 3.65 -4.71 -16.22
C ARG A 108 5.04 -4.55 -15.62
N SER A 109 5.25 -3.55 -14.77
CA SER A 109 6.55 -3.31 -14.13
C SER A 109 7.00 -4.51 -13.30
N ARG A 110 6.08 -5.19 -12.61
CA ARG A 110 6.38 -6.45 -11.88
C ARG A 110 6.77 -7.60 -12.82
N ALA A 111 6.08 -7.74 -13.96
CA ALA A 111 6.34 -8.81 -14.91
C ALA A 111 7.72 -8.70 -15.60
N VAL A 112 8.26 -7.49 -15.74
CA VAL A 112 9.59 -7.25 -16.34
C VAL A 112 10.74 -7.67 -15.41
N ILE A 113 10.50 -7.79 -14.10
CA ILE A 113 11.54 -8.10 -13.10
C ILE A 113 11.68 -9.62 -12.85
N SER A 114 10.77 -10.45 -13.37
CA SER A 114 10.97 -11.91 -13.39
C SER A 114 11.90 -12.30 -14.55
N PRO A 115 13.14 -12.77 -14.31
CA PRO A 115 13.88 -13.43 -15.38
C PRO A 115 13.09 -14.68 -15.76
N ALA A 116 12.76 -14.80 -17.04
CA ALA A 116 12.36 -16.08 -17.61
C ALA A 116 13.46 -17.08 -17.24
N SER A 117 13.14 -17.98 -16.32
CA SER A 117 14.01 -19.11 -16.01
C SER A 117 13.97 -20.01 -17.23
N GLY A 118 15.03 -19.96 -18.02
CA GLY A 118 15.32 -20.93 -19.07
C GLY A 118 15.83 -22.25 -18.49
#